data_AF-A0A951RGY6-F1
#
_entry.id   AF-A0A951RGY6-F1
#
_cell.length_a   1.000
_cell.length_b   1.000
_cell.length_c   1.000
_cell.angle_alpha   90.00
_cell.angle_beta   90.00
_cell.angle_gamma   90.00
#
_symmetry.space_group_name_H-M   'P 1'
#
loop_
_entity.id
_entity.type
_entity.pdbx_description
1 polymer ?
#
loop_
_entity_poly.entity_id
_entity_poly.type
_entity_poly.pdbx_seq_one_letter_code
_entity_poly.pdbx_strand_id
1 'polypeptide(L)'
;MNRFKSFFALIFLNLMAIISWAQTPTHIPRKRHEPVNFFESTENIIFYIVIPVIIVLLYFLWRRDRARQKKKYEEEQRKKNS
;
A
#
# COMPACT_ATOMS: atom_id res chain seq x y z
N MET A 1 14.24 2.64 0.57
CA MET A 1 13.65 1.30 0.46
C MET A 1 14.47 0.59 -0.59
N ASN A 2 15.12 -0.52 -0.25
CA ASN A 2 16.01 -1.21 -1.20
C ASN A 2 15.18 -1.56 -2.42
N ARG A 3 15.55 -1.05 -3.61
CA ARG A 3 14.79 -1.20 -4.86
C ARG A 3 14.41 -2.67 -5.12
N PHE A 4 15.28 -3.58 -4.68
CA PHE A 4 15.08 -5.02 -4.68
C PHE A 4 13.87 -5.51 -3.84
N LYS A 5 13.68 -4.99 -2.62
CA LYS A 5 12.53 -5.36 -1.77
C LYS A 5 11.22 -4.87 -2.38
N SER A 6 11.22 -3.69 -3.00
CA SER A 6 10.05 -3.15 -3.71
C SER A 6 9.71 -3.96 -4.96
N PHE A 7 10.71 -4.45 -5.68
CA PHE A 7 10.52 -5.31 -6.85
C PHE A 7 9.90 -6.67 -6.48
N PHE A 8 10.43 -7.35 -5.46
CA PHE A 8 9.85 -8.61 -4.97
C PHE A 8 8.44 -8.43 -4.39
N ALA A 9 8.15 -7.32 -3.71
CA ALA A 9 6.81 -7.02 -3.23
C ALA A 9 5.81 -6.82 -4.39
N LEU A 10 6.23 -6.17 -5.48
CA LEU A 10 5.39 -5.99 -6.68
C LEU A 10 5.11 -7.30 -7.41
N ILE A 11 6.11 -8.19 -7.50
CA ILE A 11 5.94 -9.53 -8.09
C ILE A 11 4.97 -10.36 -7.24
N PHE A 12 5.16 -10.37 -5.92
CA PHE A 12 4.30 -11.11 -5.00
C PHE A 12 2.83 -10.63 -5.08
N LEU A 13 2.61 -9.31 -5.13
CA LEU A 13 1.29 -8.73 -5.29
C LEU A 13 0.62 -9.12 -6.62
N ASN A 14 1.38 -9.14 -7.72
CA ASN A 14 0.87 -9.59 -9.02
C ASN A 14 0.51 -11.08 -9.03
N LEU A 15 1.35 -11.92 -8.42
CA LEU A 15 1.09 -13.36 -8.33
C LEU A 15 -0.22 -13.64 -7.56
N MET A 16 -0.44 -12.93 -6.45
CA MET A 16 -1.67 -13.04 -5.66
C MET A 16 -2.92 -12.64 -6.46
N ALA A 17 -2.81 -11.58 -7.28
CA ALA A 17 -3.91 -11.16 -8.13
C ALA A 17 -4.28 -12.21 -9.20
N ILE A 18 -3.27 -12.83 -9.83
CA ILE A 18 -3.47 -13.88 -10.85
C ILE A 18 -4.12 -15.12 -10.24
N ILE A 19 -3.68 -15.56 -9.07
CA ILE A 19 -4.24 -16.72 -8.37
C ILE A 19 -5.70 -16.47 -8.00
N SER A 20 -6.03 -15.27 -7.50
CA SER A 20 -7.40 -14.89 -7.19
C SER A 20 -8.31 -14.92 -8.43
N TRP A 21 -7.81 -14.49 -9.59
CA TRP A 21 -8.56 -14.52 -10.85
C TRP A 21 -8.76 -15.94 -11.39
N ALA A 22 -7.73 -16.80 -11.28
CA ALA A 22 -7.75 -18.18 -11.76
C ALA A 22 -8.69 -19.10 -10.97
N GLN A 23 -9.00 -18.76 -9.70
CA GLN A 23 -9.94 -19.49 -8.86
C GLN A 23 -11.40 -19.07 -9.05
N THR A 24 -11.71 -18.23 -10.04
CA THR A 24 -13.09 -17.82 -10.28
C THR A 24 -13.89 -18.93 -10.99
N PRO A 25 -15.03 -19.39 -10.42
CA PRO A 25 -15.80 -20.50 -10.98
C PRO A 25 -16.40 -20.13 -12.35
N THR A 26 -16.20 -21.00 -13.33
CA THR A 26 -16.60 -20.80 -14.74
C THR A 26 -18.03 -21.23 -15.05
N HIS A 27 -18.61 -22.12 -14.23
CA HIS A 27 -19.89 -22.78 -14.52
C HIS A 27 -21.11 -22.15 -13.84
N ILE A 28 -20.92 -21.15 -12.98
CA ILE A 28 -22.02 -20.44 -12.32
C ILE A 28 -22.20 -19.12 -13.07
N PRO A 29 -23.40 -18.81 -13.60
CA PRO A 29 -23.63 -17.51 -14.21
C PRO A 29 -23.35 -16.45 -13.16
N ARG A 30 -22.33 -15.63 -13.40
CA ARG A 30 -22.05 -14.48 -12.54
C ARG A 30 -23.33 -13.65 -12.52
N LYS A 31 -23.90 -13.44 -11.33
CA LYS A 31 -24.82 -12.32 -11.13
C LYS A 31 -24.06 -11.11 -11.68
N ARG A 32 -24.60 -10.42 -12.68
CA ARG A 32 -23.99 -9.18 -13.17
C ARG A 32 -24.02 -8.25 -11.97
N HIS A 33 -22.91 -8.19 -11.24
CA HIS A 33 -22.78 -7.27 -10.14
C HIS A 33 -22.85 -5.89 -10.77
N GLU A 34 -23.83 -5.11 -10.33
CA GLU A 34 -23.88 -3.70 -10.66
C GLU A 34 -22.52 -3.08 -10.29
N PRO A 35 -22.04 -2.09 -11.06
CA PRO A 35 -20.77 -1.45 -10.78
C PRO A 35 -20.73 -1.01 -9.32
N VAL A 36 -19.58 -1.25 -8.65
CA VAL A 36 -19.41 -0.91 -7.23
C VAL A 36 -19.78 0.55 -7.01
N ASN A 37 -20.82 0.76 -6.21
CA ASN A 37 -21.23 2.10 -5.81
C ASN A 37 -20.50 2.47 -4.51
N PHE A 38 -19.50 3.34 -4.66
CA PHE A 38 -18.60 3.72 -3.57
C PHE A 38 -19.31 4.41 -2.40
N PHE A 39 -20.49 5.00 -2.63
CA PHE A 39 -21.24 5.77 -1.64
C PHE A 39 -22.52 5.06 -1.15
N GLU A 40 -22.75 3.81 -1.57
CA GLU A 40 -23.96 3.06 -1.22
C GLU A 40 -24.00 2.63 0.25
N SER A 41 -22.85 2.32 0.84
CA SER A 41 -22.75 1.89 2.22
C SER A 41 -21.58 2.56 2.94
N THR A 42 -21.70 2.70 4.25
CA THR A 42 -20.61 3.19 5.11
C THR A 42 -19.37 2.32 4.97
N GLU A 43 -19.54 1.01 4.79
CA GLU A 43 -18.45 0.05 4.56
C GLU A 43 -17.69 0.36 3.28
N ASN A 44 -18.39 0.60 2.16
CA ASN A 44 -17.77 0.94 0.89
C ASN A 44 -16.96 2.23 1.00
N ILE A 45 -17.49 3.25 1.68
CA ILE A 45 -16.77 4.50 1.93
C ILE A 45 -15.49 4.24 2.75
N ILE A 46 -15.58 3.41 3.80
CA ILE A 46 -14.42 3.08 4.64
C ILE A 46 -13.35 2.35 3.82
N PHE A 47 -13.72 1.28 3.10
CA PHE A 47 -12.76 0.46 2.36
C PHE A 47 -12.15 1.18 1.17
N TYR A 48 -12.95 1.92 0.40
CA TYR A 48 -12.50 2.51 -0.86
C TYR A 48 -12.00 3.94 -0.73
N ILE A 49 -12.29 4.65 0.36
CA ILE A 49 -11.87 6.05 0.55
C ILE A 49 -11.03 6.21 1.81
N VAL A 50 -11.58 5.84 2.98
CA VAL A 50 -10.93 6.13 4.26
C VAL A 50 -9.60 5.39 4.43
N ILE A 51 -9.58 4.07 4.17
CA ILE A 51 -8.36 3.27 4.31
C ILE A 51 -7.25 3.78 3.37
N PRO A 52 -7.48 3.99 2.05
CA PRO A 52 -6.47 4.57 1.16
C PRO A 52 -5.92 5.91 1.65
N VAL A 53 -6.79 6.82 2.11
CA VAL A 53 -6.36 8.12 2.64
C VAL A 53 -5.50 7.95 3.89
N ILE A 54 -5.88 7.08 4.83
CA ILE A 54 -5.09 6.78 6.04
C ILE A 54 -3.70 6.25 5.66
N ILE A 55 -3.62 5.32 4.70
CA ILE A 55 -2.34 4.77 4.23
C ILE A 55 -1.43 5.89 3.70
N VAL A 56 -1.99 6.82 2.91
CA VAL A 56 -1.24 7.96 2.38
C VAL A 56 -0.74 8.86 3.51
N LEU A 57 -1.58 9.18 4.48
CA LEU A 57 -1.20 10.00 5.64
C LEU A 57 -0.09 9.34 6.46
N LEU A 58 -0.22 8.05 6.77
CA LEU A 58 0.80 7.27 7.49
C LEU A 58 2.12 7.21 6.71
N TYR A 59 2.07 7.06 5.38
CA TYR A 59 3.25 7.11 4.54
C TYR A 59 3.98 8.45 4.64
N PHE A 60 3.26 9.58 4.60
CA PHE A 60 3.86 10.91 4.76
C PHE A 60 4.49 11.11 6.13
N LEU A 61 3.82 10.67 7.20
CA LEU A 61 4.36 10.73 8.56
C LEU A 61 5.66 9.92 8.69
N TRP A 62 5.65 8.67 8.21
CA TRP A 62 6.83 7.82 8.21
C TRP A 62 7.97 8.38 7.36
N ARG A 63 7.65 8.94 6.18
CA ARG A 63 8.62 9.55 5.28
C ARG A 63 9.33 10.73 5.93
N ARG A 64 8.58 11.57 6.65
CA ARG A 64 9.11 12.74 7.36
C ARG A 64 10.05 12.33 8.49
N ASP A 65 9.70 11.30 9.26
CA ASP A 65 10.54 10.84 10.37
C ASP A 65 11.87 10.26 9.89
N ARG A 66 11.85 9.42 8.85
CA ARG A 66 13.09 8.89 8.24
C ARG A 66 14.06 9.96 7.76
N ALA A 67 13.55 11.06 7.22
CA ALA A 67 14.39 12.17 6.77
C ALA A 67 15.09 12.87 7.95
N ARG A 68 14.44 12.95 9.11
CA ARG A 68 15.01 13.55 10.33
C ARG A 68 16.09 12.65 10.93
N GLN A 69 15.85 11.34 10.99
CA GLN A 69 16.83 10.40 11.53
C GLN A 69 18.15 10.39 10.72
N LYS A 70 18.07 10.49 9.38
CA LYS A 70 19.27 10.55 8.52
C LYS A 70 20.14 11.77 8.84
N LYS A 71 19.53 12.94 9.01
CA LYS A 71 20.25 14.18 9.33
C LYS A 71 20.94 14.12 10.70
N LYS A 72 20.25 13.60 11.72
CA LYS A 72 20.83 13.43 13.06
C LYS A 72 22.06 12.52 13.04
N TYR A 73 21.98 11.40 12.33
CA TYR A 73 23.11 10.49 12.18
C TYR A 73 24.31 11.17 11.48
N GLU A 74 24.07 11.94 10.41
CA GLU A 74 25.13 12.69 9.71
C GLU A 74 25.80 13.75 10.62
N GLU A 75 25.03 14.46 11.45
CA GLU A 75 25.54 15.44 12.41
C GLU A 75 26.36 14.79 13.55
N GLU A 76 25.91 13.66 14.09
CA GLU A 76 26.64 12.89 15.11
C GLU A 76 27.98 12.36 14.58
N GLN A 77 28.01 11.83 13.35
CA GLN A 77 29.25 11.39 12.70
C GLN A 77 30.20 12.57 12.44
N ARG A 78 29.67 13.73 12.04
CA ARG A 78 30.49 14.94 11.83
C ARG A 78 31.11 15.44 13.13
N LYS A 79 30.39 15.38 14.26
CA LYS A 79 30.93 15.74 15.59
C LYS A 79 31.98 14.76 16.09
N LYS A 80 31.88 13.46 15.74
CA LYS A 80 32.84 12.44 16.16
C LYS A 80 34.18 12.51 15.40
N ASN A 81 34.16 13.01 14.17
CA ASN A 81 35.34 13.11 13.30
C ASN A 81 36.00 14.50 13.32
N SER A 82 35.53 15.42 14.16
CA SER A 82 36.12 16.75 14.41
C SER A 82 36.78 16.80 15.78
#